data_AF-A0A522WJ50-F1
#
_entry.id   AF-A0A522WJ50-F1
#
_cell.length_a   1.000
_cell.length_b   1.000
_cell.length_c   1.000
_cell.angle_alpha   90.00
_cell.angle_beta   90.00
_cell.angle_gamma   90.00
#
_symmetry.space_group_name_H-M   'P 1'
#
loop_
_entity.id
_entity.type
_entity.pdbx_description
1 polymer ?
#
loop_
_entity_poly.entity_id
_entity_poly.type
_entity_poly.pdbx_seq_one_letter_code
_entity_poly.pdbx_strand_id
1 'polypeptide(L)'
;MAVQVVIDIGAHILAAEGETGIEDYAEVIGRLGKKGIIPKGFSDSIKGMAGFRNILVHEYADVDIEKVYEVLQTRLSDFRKYVKYISKYASRA
;
A
#
# COMPACT_ATOMS: atom_id res chain seq x y z
N MET A 1 7.93 -4.78 8.15
CA MET A 1 7.11 -5.72 7.32
C MET A 1 6.90 -5.10 5.94
N ALA A 2 6.82 -5.89 4.86
CA ALA A 2 6.77 -5.38 3.48
C ALA A 2 5.64 -4.37 3.20
N VAL A 3 4.45 -4.59 3.79
CA VAL A 3 3.32 -3.65 3.68
C VAL A 3 3.64 -2.29 4.31
N GLN A 4 4.34 -2.27 5.44
CA GLN A 4 4.76 -1.01 6.08
C GLN A 4 5.67 -0.22 5.13
N VAL A 5 6.60 -0.88 4.44
CA VAL A 5 7.50 -0.21 3.49
C VAL A 5 6.73 0.42 2.32
N VAL A 6 5.70 -0.25 1.80
CA VAL A 6 4.81 0.31 0.77
C VAL A 6 4.12 1.59 1.25
N ILE A 7 3.64 1.58 2.49
CA ILE A 7 2.99 2.73 3.12
C ILE A 7 4.01 3.86 3.33
N ASP A 8 5.18 3.57 3.89
CA ASP A 8 6.19 4.59 4.22
C ASP A 8 6.70 5.29 2.97
N ILE A 9 6.98 4.54 1.89
CA ILE A 9 7.36 5.10 0.58
C ILE A 9 6.26 6.02 0.05
N GLY A 10 5.01 5.58 0.12
CA GLY A 10 3.86 6.36 -0.31
C GLY A 10 3.70 7.66 0.47
N ALA A 11 3.80 7.58 1.80
CA ALA A 11 3.70 8.73 2.68
C ALA A 11 4.83 9.73 2.43
N HIS A 12 6.05 9.25 2.23
CA HIS A 12 7.20 10.09 1.91
C HIS A 12 7.00 10.85 0.59
N ILE A 13 6.51 10.17 -0.45
CA ILE A 13 6.20 10.80 -1.75
C ILE A 13 5.09 11.84 -1.60
N LEU A 14 4.02 11.52 -0.89
CA LEU A 14 2.91 12.46 -0.67
C LEU A 14 3.38 13.71 0.09
N ALA A 15 4.23 13.54 1.11
CA ALA A 15 4.83 14.66 1.83
C ALA A 15 5.67 15.56 0.89
N ALA A 16 6.46 14.96 -0.01
CA ALA A 16 7.22 15.70 -1.02
C ALA A 16 6.31 16.46 -2.01
N GLU A 17 5.11 15.93 -2.29
CA GLU A 17 4.05 16.54 -3.11
C GLU A 17 3.19 17.58 -2.37
N GLY A 18 3.58 17.95 -1.14
CA GLY A 18 2.90 18.93 -0.30
C GLY A 18 1.55 18.47 0.26
N GLU A 19 1.26 17.17 0.24
CA GLU A 19 0.07 16.61 0.91
C GLU A 19 0.24 16.67 2.43
N THR A 20 -0.82 17.13 3.11
CA THR A 20 -0.89 17.28 4.55
C THR A 20 -2.18 16.64 5.08
N GLY A 21 -2.23 16.38 6.39
CA GLY A 21 -3.41 15.80 7.04
C GLY A 21 -3.66 14.33 6.67
N ILE A 22 -2.59 13.55 6.51
CA ILE A 22 -2.68 12.08 6.44
C ILE A 22 -2.68 11.57 7.89
N GLU A 23 -3.88 11.27 8.42
CA GLU A 23 -4.04 10.82 9.81
C GLU A 23 -3.87 9.30 9.96
N ASP A 24 -4.21 8.55 8.90
CA ASP A 24 -4.08 7.09 8.85
C ASP A 24 -3.24 6.66 7.66
N TYR A 25 -2.30 5.77 7.93
CA TYR A 25 -1.50 5.06 6.93
C TYR A 25 -2.35 4.31 5.89
N ALA A 26 -3.59 3.93 6.21
CA ALA A 26 -4.54 3.37 5.26
C ALA A 26 -4.96 4.38 4.16
N GLU A 27 -4.91 5.68 4.42
CA GLU A 27 -5.25 6.72 3.43
C GLU A 27 -4.19 6.88 2.36
N VAL A 28 -2.93 6.58 2.67
CA VAL A 28 -1.76 6.80 1.81
C VAL A 28 -1.98 6.22 0.41
N ILE A 29 -2.41 4.96 0.34
CA ILE A 29 -2.63 4.28 -0.94
C ILE A 29 -3.72 4.98 -1.76
N GLY A 30 -4.80 5.41 -1.11
CA GLY A 30 -5.89 6.13 -1.75
C GLY A 30 -5.43 7.48 -2.32
N ARG A 31 -4.63 8.23 -1.55
CA ARG A 31 -4.11 9.53 -1.97
C ARG A 31 -3.11 9.43 -3.13
N LEU A 32 -2.23 8.42 -3.13
CA LEU A 32 -1.38 8.11 -4.29
C LEU A 32 -2.20 7.89 -5.57
N GLY A 33 -3.34 7.20 -5.45
CA GLY A 33 -4.27 6.99 -6.56
C GLY A 33 -4.95 8.28 -7.03
N LYS A 34 -5.41 9.13 -6.08
CA LYS A 34 -6.04 10.43 -6.38
C LYS A 34 -5.08 11.39 -7.10
N LYS A 35 -3.81 11.41 -6.71
CA LYS A 35 -2.75 12.19 -7.36
C LYS A 35 -2.26 11.61 -8.70
N GLY A 36 -2.73 10.41 -9.07
CA GLY A 36 -2.31 9.74 -10.31
C GLY A 36 -0.88 9.18 -10.29
N ILE A 37 -0.25 9.12 -9.11
CA ILE A 37 1.11 8.57 -8.92
C ILE A 37 1.10 7.07 -9.20
N ILE A 38 0.06 6.38 -8.74
CA ILE A 38 -0.27 5.01 -9.12
C ILE A 38 -1.64 4.98 -9.81
N PRO A 39 -1.91 4.03 -10.72
CA PRO A 39 -3.23 3.94 -11.35
C PRO A 39 -4.34 3.75 -10.31
N LYS A 40 -5.47 4.47 -10.47
CA LYS A 40 -6.60 4.40 -9.54
C LYS A 40 -7.08 2.96 -9.30
N GLY A 41 -7.28 2.18 -10.37
CA GLY A 41 -7.69 0.78 -10.22
C GLY A 41 -6.67 -0.09 -9.47
N PHE A 42 -5.38 0.25 -9.54
CA PHE A 42 -4.37 -0.44 -8.74
C PHE A 42 -4.44 -0.01 -7.27
N SER A 43 -4.53 1.30 -6.99
CA SER A 43 -4.76 1.85 -5.64
C SER A 43 -5.96 1.18 -4.97
N ASP A 44 -7.11 1.13 -5.65
CA ASP A 44 -8.32 0.47 -5.16
C ASP A 44 -8.10 -1.02 -4.86
N SER A 45 -7.28 -1.70 -5.66
CA SER A 45 -6.99 -3.13 -5.49
C SER A 45 -6.06 -3.46 -4.32
N ILE A 46 -5.23 -2.50 -3.87
CA ILE A 46 -4.23 -2.70 -2.81
C ILE A 46 -4.51 -1.91 -1.53
N LYS A 47 -5.55 -1.05 -1.48
CA LYS A 47 -5.90 -0.27 -0.29
C LYS A 47 -6.14 -1.12 0.97
N GLY A 48 -6.58 -2.37 0.79
CA GLY A 48 -6.79 -3.33 1.88
C GLY A 48 -5.50 -3.83 2.55
N MET A 49 -4.32 -3.57 1.99
CA MET A 49 -3.04 -4.02 2.57
C MET A 49 -2.82 -3.46 3.97
N ALA A 50 -3.17 -2.20 4.23
CA ALA A 50 -3.02 -1.58 5.54
C ALA A 50 -3.86 -2.32 6.62
N GLY A 51 -5.12 -2.63 6.29
CA GLY A 51 -6.00 -3.42 7.15
C GLY A 51 -5.48 -4.84 7.38
N PHE A 52 -5.00 -5.51 6.33
CA PHE A 52 -4.41 -6.85 6.44
C PHE A 52 -3.18 -6.86 7.37
N ARG A 53 -2.33 -5.83 7.32
CA ARG A 53 -1.20 -5.66 8.24
C ARG A 53 -1.68 -5.46 9.69
N ASN A 54 -2.79 -4.76 9.92
CA ASN A 54 -3.34 -4.57 11.27
C ASN A 54 -3.92 -5.87 11.84
N ILE A 55 -4.65 -6.63 11.04
CA ILE A 55 -5.15 -7.97 11.42
C ILE A 55 -3.99 -8.88 11.77
N LEU A 56 -2.96 -8.93 10.91
CA LEU A 56 -1.78 -9.74 11.17
C LEU A 56 -1.09 -9.34 12.46
N VAL A 57 -0.96 -8.06 12.82
CA VAL A 57 -0.21 -7.65 14.01
C VAL A 57 -1.02 -7.76 15.30
N HIS A 58 -2.31 -7.43 15.26
CA HIS A 58 -3.13 -7.27 16.46
C HIS A 58 -4.08 -8.43 16.74
N GLU A 59 -4.47 -9.19 15.73
CA GLU A 59 -5.51 -10.23 15.84
C GLU A 59 -4.95 -11.65 15.66
N TYR A 60 -3.63 -11.85 15.81
CA TYR A 60 -2.92 -13.12 15.56
C TYR A 60 -3.63 -14.40 16.07
N ALA A 61 -4.41 -14.31 17.15
CA ALA A 61 -5.17 -15.43 17.73
C ALA A 61 -6.42 -15.84 16.93
N ASP A 62 -7.03 -14.90 16.18
CA ASP A 62 -8.28 -15.06 15.43
C ASP A 62 -8.06 -15.00 13.91
N VAL A 63 -6.80 -14.95 13.46
CA VAL A 63 -6.46 -14.89 12.04
C VAL A 63 -6.82 -16.18 11.32
N ASP A 64 -7.63 -16.03 10.27
CA ASP A 64 -7.89 -17.07 9.27
C ASP A 64 -6.61 -17.34 8.45
N ILE A 65 -5.88 -18.39 8.84
CA ILE A 65 -4.62 -18.79 8.20
C ILE A 65 -4.80 -19.16 6.72
N GLU A 66 -5.96 -19.68 6.31
CA GLU A 66 -6.22 -20.01 4.92
C GLU A 66 -6.24 -18.74 4.06
N LYS A 67 -6.92 -17.68 4.53
CA LYS A 67 -6.90 -16.37 3.87
C LYS A 67 -5.50 -15.77 3.82
N VAL A 68 -4.71 -15.87 4.89
CA VAL A 68 -3.33 -15.37 4.89
C VAL A 68 -2.50 -16.10 3.85
N TYR A 69 -2.60 -17.43 3.80
CA TYR A 69 -1.90 -18.25 2.82
C TYR A 69 -2.31 -17.88 1.39
N GLU A 70 -3.60 -17.73 1.12
CA GLU A 70 -4.12 -17.31 -0.20
C GLU A 70 -3.53 -15.95 -0.62
N VAL A 71 -3.52 -14.96 0.27
CA VAL A 71 -2.94 -13.64 0.00
C VAL A 71 -1.45 -13.75 -0.31
N LEU A 72 -0.71 -14.56 0.44
CA LEU A 72 0.72 -14.80 0.20
C LEU A 72 0.99 -15.52 -1.13
N GLN A 73 0.06 -16.36 -1.63
CA GLN A 73 0.23 -17.01 -2.92
C GLN A 73 -0.17 -16.10 -4.10
N THR A 74 -1.20 -15.28 -3.92
CA THR A 74 -1.84 -14.57 -5.05
C THR A 74 -1.44 -13.10 -5.18
N ARG A 75 -1.06 -12.44 -4.08
CA ARG A 75 -0.89 -10.97 -4.05
C ARG A 75 0.54 -10.47 -4.04
N LEU A 76 1.55 -11.34 -3.96
CA LEU A 76 2.97 -10.91 -3.96
C LEU A 76 3.38 -10.15 -5.23
N SER A 77 2.68 -10.38 -6.33
CA SER A 77 2.92 -9.64 -7.58
C SER A 77 2.61 -8.14 -7.46
N ASP A 78 1.77 -7.74 -6.51
CA ASP A 78 1.38 -6.35 -6.33
C ASP A 78 2.54 -5.49 -5.81
N PHE A 79 3.48 -6.05 -5.04
CA PHE A 79 4.71 -5.34 -4.68
C PHE A 79 5.55 -4.96 -5.90
N ARG A 80 5.69 -5.88 -6.87
CA ARG A 80 6.42 -5.60 -8.12
C ARG A 80 5.74 -4.52 -8.95
N LYS A 81 4.40 -4.55 -9.03
CA LYS A 81 3.63 -3.49 -9.72
C LYS A 81 3.81 -2.15 -9.01
N TYR A 82 3.73 -2.13 -7.69
CA TYR A 82 3.93 -0.92 -6.89
C TYR A 82 5.31 -0.30 -7.15
N VAL A 83 6.38 -1.08 -7.04
CA VAL A 83 7.76 -0.61 -7.33
C VAL A 83 7.84 -0.06 -8.75
N LYS A 84 7.29 -0.74 -9.75
CA LYS A 84 7.28 -0.24 -11.14
C LYS A 84 6.61 1.12 -11.27
N TYR A 85 5.47 1.35 -10.59
CA TYR A 85 4.79 2.64 -10.64
C TYR A 85 5.58 3.73 -9.92
N ILE A 86 6.10 3.45 -8.72
CA ILE A 86 6.89 4.41 -7.96
C ILE A 86 8.18 4.78 -8.68
N SER A 87 8.93 3.80 -9.22
CA SER A 87 10.15 4.09 -9.99
C SER A 87 9.86 4.94 -11.23
N LYS A 88 8.74 4.69 -11.91
CA LYS A 88 8.30 5.50 -13.05
C LYS A 88 7.93 6.93 -12.66
N TYR A 89 7.34 7.11 -11.49
CA TYR A 89 7.06 8.43 -10.94
C TYR A 89 8.37 9.15 -10.54
N ALA A 90 9.24 8.47 -9.79
CA ALA A 90 10.50 9.03 -9.31
C ALA A 90 11.46 9.42 -10.45
N SER A 91 11.41 8.76 -11.61
CA SER A 91 12.20 9.14 -12.78
C SER A 91 11.68 10.37 -13.53
N ARG A 92 10.51 10.89 -13.16
CA ARG A 92 9.85 12.05 -13.79
C ARG A 92 9.91 13.31 -12.93
N ALA A 93 10.16 13.15 -11.63
CA ALA A 93 10.40 14.24 -10.69
C ALA A 93 11.84 14.74 -10.82
#